data_AF-A0A2N2DHY6-F1
#
_entry.id   AF-A0A2N2DHY6-F1
#
_cell.length_a   1.000
_cell.length_b   1.000
_cell.length_c   1.000
_cell.angle_alpha   90.00
_cell.angle_beta   90.00
_cell.angle_gamma   90.00
#
_symmetry.space_group_name_H-M   'P 1'
#
loop_
_entity.id
_entity.type
_entity.pdbx_description
1 polymer ?
#
loop_
_entity_poly.entity_id
_entity_poly.type
_entity_poly.pdbx_seq_one_letter_code
_entity_poly.pdbx_strand_id
1 'polypeptide(L)' 'MKEYLSRKGLEYEDFDVAQDAEARQEMVTKTGSMAVPTLVINGATVIGFDRKKIEELTH' A
#
# COMPACT_ATOMS: atom_id res chain seq x y z
N MET A 1 -2.66 0.20 9.37
CA MET A 1 -2.11 -0.59 8.25
C MET A 1 -0.78 -1.22 8.62
N LYS A 2 0.27 -0.42 8.87
CA LYS A 2 1.60 -0.88 9.30
C LYS A 2 1.54 -1.92 10.43
N GLU A 3 0.88 -1.59 11.54
CA GLU A 3 0.74 -2.51 12.68
C GLU A 3 -0.01 -3.82 12.33
N TYR A 4 -0.94 -3.78 11.39
CA TYR A 4 -1.66 -4.99 10.93
C TYR A 4 -0.73 -5.90 10.11
N LEU A 5 0.06 -5.30 9.21
CA LEU A 5 1.06 -6.01 8.41
C LEU A 5 2.17 -6.59 9.31
N SER A 6 2.68 -5.80 10.26
CA SER A 6 3.67 -6.28 11.25
C SER A 6 3.14 -7.43 12.10
N ARG A 7 1.88 -7.36 12.54
CA ARG A 7 1.24 -8.46 13.30
C ARG A 7 1.07 -9.74 12.49
N LYS A 8 0.84 -9.62 11.17
CA LYS A 8 0.81 -10.76 10.24
C LYS A 8 2.21 -11.28 9.91
N GLY A 9 3.28 -10.59 10.31
CA GLY A 9 4.65 -10.94 9.94
C GLY A 9 4.95 -10.70 8.46
N LEU A 10 4.19 -9.82 7.81
CA LEU A 10 4.39 -9.48 6.41
C LEU A 10 5.49 -8.44 6.30
N GLU A 11 6.46 -8.70 5.42
CA GLU A 11 7.44 -7.70 5.02
C GLU A 11 6.74 -6.65 4.16
N TYR A 12 6.89 -5.39 4.53
CA TYR A 12 6.37 -4.26 3.77
C TYR A 12 7.39 -3.12 3.78
N GLU A 13 7.46 -2.41 2.67
CA GLU A 13 8.20 -1.16 2.57
C GLU A 13 7.24 0.02 2.72
N ASP A 14 7.63 0.97 3.57
CA ASP A 14 6.88 2.20 3.81
C ASP A 14 7.49 3.32 2.98
N PHE A 15 6.76 3.76 1.97
CA PHE A 15 7.16 4.90 1.15
C PHE A 15 6.36 6.14 1.55
N ASP A 16 7.05 7.15 2.07
CA ASP A 16 6.41 8.41 2.44
C ASP A 16 6.24 9.31 1.20
N VAL A 17 5.06 9.27 0.59
CA VAL A 17 4.73 10.08 -0.59
C VAL A 17 4.59 11.58 -0.29
N ALA A 18 4.60 11.99 0.98
CA ALA A 18 4.58 13.40 1.37
C ALA A 18 5.99 13.99 1.38
N GLN A 19 7.00 13.19 1.75
CA GLN A 19 8.40 13.58 1.67
C GLN A 19 9.03 13.24 0.31
N ASP A 20 8.57 12.18 -0.33
CA ASP A 20 9.18 11.61 -1.51
C ASP A 20 8.30 11.80 -2.76
N ALA A 21 8.64 12.82 -3.54
CA ALA A 21 7.88 13.20 -4.72
C ALA A 21 7.95 12.13 -5.84
N GLU A 22 9.04 11.36 -5.89
CA GLU A 22 9.22 10.27 -6.85
C GLU A 22 8.32 9.09 -6.49
N ALA A 23 8.33 8.67 -5.22
CA ALA A 23 7.41 7.63 -4.73
C ALA A 23 5.94 8.02 -4.92
N ARG A 24 5.60 9.31 -4.73
CA ARG A 24 4.26 9.82 -5.03
C ARG A 24 3.90 9.64 -6.50
N GLN A 25 4.82 9.95 -7.40
CA GLN A 25 4.58 9.84 -8.82
C GLN A 25 4.44 8.38 -9.26
N GLU A 26 5.32 7.49 -8.77
CA GLU A 26 5.19 6.04 -8.97
C GLU A 26 3.88 5.50 -8.41
N MET A 27 3.46 5.94 -7.21
CA MET A 27 2.17 5.55 -6.64
C MET A 27 1.04 5.94 -7.59
N VAL A 28 1.00 7.18 -8.07
CA VAL A 28 -0.07 7.62 -9.00
C VAL A 28 -0.02 6.85 -10.31
N THR A 29 1.16 6.59 -10.85
CA THR A 29 1.34 5.82 -12.09
C THR A 29 0.91 4.36 -11.93
N LYS A 30 1.24 3.70 -10.81
CA LYS A 30 0.89 2.30 -10.55
C LYS A 30 -0.56 2.11 -10.11
N THR A 31 -1.08 3.05 -9.32
CA THR A 31 -2.36 2.91 -8.61
C THR A 31 -3.48 3.69 -9.29
N GLY A 32 -3.13 4.66 -10.15
CA GLY A 32 -4.06 5.59 -10.78
C GLY A 32 -4.69 6.58 -9.80
N SER A 33 -4.23 6.64 -8.54
CA SER A 33 -4.85 7.46 -7.49
C SER A 33 -3.81 8.13 -6.61
N MET A 34 -4.15 9.34 -6.16
CA MET A 34 -3.38 10.10 -5.16
C MET A 34 -3.92 9.88 -3.73
N ALA A 35 -4.88 8.98 -3.57
CA ALA A 35 -5.52 8.73 -2.29
C ALA A 35 -4.58 7.92 -1.38
N VAL A 36 -4.27 8.46 -0.21
CA VAL A 36 -3.53 7.75 0.84
C VAL A 36 -4.49 7.33 1.96
N PRO A 37 -4.23 6.21 2.66
CA PRO A 37 -3.15 5.25 2.41
C PRO A 37 -3.42 4.41 1.15
N THR A 38 -2.40 4.08 0.37
CA THR A 38 -2.48 3.07 -0.71
C THR A 38 -1.48 1.96 -0.45
N LEU A 39 -1.89 0.73 -0.70
CA LEU A 39 -1.10 -0.47 -0.51
C LEU A 39 -1.02 -1.24 -1.82
N VAL A 40 0.17 -1.71 -2.20
CA VAL A 40 0.36 -2.55 -3.38
C VAL A 40 0.85 -3.91 -2.90
N ILE A 41 0.07 -4.96 -3.10
CA ILE A 41 0.42 -6.33 -2.73
C ILE A 41 0.34 -7.20 -3.99
N ASN A 42 1.43 -7.89 -4.36
CA ASN A 42 1.47 -8.76 -5.54
C ASN A 42 0.98 -8.11 -6.86
N GLY A 43 1.21 -6.81 -7.03
CA GLY A 43 0.74 -6.04 -8.18
C GLY A 43 -0.74 -5.61 -8.12
N ALA A 44 -1.47 -6.02 -7.08
CA ALA A 44 -2.80 -5.53 -6.80
C ALA A 44 -2.74 -4.25 -5.95
N THR A 45 -3.41 -3.21 -6.44
CA THR A 45 -3.52 -1.93 -5.77
C THR A 45 -4.76 -1.91 -4.86
N VAL A 46 -4.54 -1.60 -3.59
CA VAL A 46 -5.59 -1.39 -2.59
C VAL A 46 -5.52 0.07 -2.15
N ILE A 47 -6.50 0.86 -2.59
CA ILE A 47 -6.66 2.24 -2.16
C ILE A 47 -7.43 2.24 -0.84
N GLY A 48 -6.89 2.92 0.17
CA GLY A 48 -7.41 2.96 1.53
C GLY A 48 -6.91 1.80 2.41
N PHE A 49 -7.54 1.67 3.58
CA PHE A 49 -7.31 0.53 4.48
C PHE A 49 -8.44 -0.48 4.34
N ASP A 50 -8.24 -1.47 3.48
CA ASP A 50 -9.26 -2.48 3.17
C ASP A 50 -8.80 -3.86 3.66
N ARG A 51 -9.21 -4.22 4.89
CA ARG A 51 -8.79 -5.48 5.53
C ARG A 51 -9.09 -6.70 4.67
N LYS A 52 -10.27 -6.73 4.04
CA LYS A 52 -10.72 -7.90 3.28
C LYS A 52 -9.81 -8.14 2.08
N LYS A 53 -9.48 -7.08 1.33
CA LYS A 53 -8.50 -7.14 0.24
C LYS A 53 -7.11 -7.51 0.71
N ILE A 54 -6.65 -6.95 1.83
CA ILE A 54 -5.33 -7.30 2.37
C ILE A 54 -5.29 -8.79 2.72
N GLU A 55 -6.32 -9.34 3.33
CA GLU A 55 -6.40 -10.77 3.63
C GLU A 55 -6.46 -11.62 2.36
N GLU A 56 -7.25 -11.24 1.35
CA GLU A 56 -7.30 -11.97 0.08
C GLU A 56 -5.97 -11.95 -0.68
N LEU A 57 -5.18 -10.88 -0.56
CA LEU A 57 -3.90 -10.72 -1.25
C LEU A 57 -2.72 -11.35 -0.48
N THR A 58 -2.93 -11.74 0.78
CA THR A 58 -1.93 -12.34 1.66
C THR A 58 -2.25 -13.77 2.07
N HIS A 59 -3.36 -14.33 1.56
CA HIS A 59 -3.77 -15.73 1.71
C HIS A 59 -3.23 -16.56 0.53
#